data_AF-A0A2A5GYB6-F1
#
_entry.id   AF-A0A2A5GYB6-F1
#
_cell.length_a   1.000
_cell.length_b   1.000
_cell.length_c   1.000
_cell.angle_alpha   90.00
_cell.angle_beta   90.00
_cell.angle_gamma   90.00
#
_symmetry.space_group_name_H-M   'P 1'
#
loop_
_entity.id
_entity.type
_entity.pdbx_description
1 polymer ?
#
loop_
_entity_poly.entity_id
_entity_poly.type
_entity_poly.pdbx_seq_one_letter_code
_entity_poly.pdbx_strand_id
1 'polypeptide(L)'
;MAAIRFLFGIIITVCIALFALLNREVMSVTWNPLSDDVALMLPAYVVILVSMAVGFIFGGFLVWMNMGGLRKIKRKQKRDIQLLETEVGRLKDDKLSASMPATDLFPALPVK
;
A
#
# COMPACT_ATOMS: atom_id res chain seq x y z
N MET A 1 12.07 -0.18 -3.35
CA MET A 1 10.82 0.59 -3.16
C MET A 1 10.90 1.65 -2.05
N ALA A 2 11.43 1.34 -0.86
CA ALA A 2 11.54 2.33 0.23
C ALA A 2 12.42 3.54 -0.11
N ALA A 3 13.54 3.33 -0.80
CA ALA A 3 14.45 4.40 -1.21
C ALA A 3 13.82 5.42 -2.17
N ILE A 4 13.01 4.97 -3.14
CA ILE A 4 12.30 5.86 -4.08
C ILE A 4 11.30 6.73 -3.33
N ARG A 5 10.50 6.14 -2.43
CA ARG A 5 9.54 6.89 -1.60
C ARG A 5 10.24 7.90 -0.70
N PHE A 6 11.40 7.53 -0.15
CA PHE A 6 12.21 8.41 0.70
C PHE A 6 12.80 9.58 -0.10
N LEU A 7 13.36 9.29 -1.29
CA LEU A 7 13.89 10.31 -2.19
C LEU A 7 12.80 11.31 -2.61
N PHE A 8 11.64 10.81 -3.01
CA PHE A 8 10.48 11.66 -3.33
C PHE A 8 10.05 12.52 -2.14
N GLY A 9 9.99 11.95 -0.94
CA GLY A 9 9.64 12.66 0.28
C GLY A 9 10.63 13.77 0.61
N ILE A 10 11.94 13.52 0.46
CA ILE A 10 12.99 14.54 0.66
C ILE A 10 12.83 15.67 -0.35
N ILE A 11 12.68 15.36 -1.64
CA ILE A 11 12.55 16.38 -2.69
C ILE A 11 11.36 17.29 -2.38
N ILE A 12 10.19 16.70 -2.09
CA ILE A 12 8.99 17.45 -1.72
C ILE A 12 9.25 18.34 -0.50
N THR A 13 9.84 17.77 0.56
CA THR A 13 10.16 18.50 1.80
C THR A 13 11.08 19.69 1.55
N VAL A 14 12.14 19.49 0.76
CA VAL A 14 13.09 20.55 0.41
C VAL A 14 12.40 21.64 -0.42
N CYS A 15 11.58 21.28 -1.41
CA CYS A 15 10.83 22.25 -2.21
C CYS A 15 9.91 23.11 -1.34
N ILE A 16 9.18 22.50 -0.41
CA ILE A 16 8.29 23.22 0.52
C ILE A 16 9.10 24.13 1.45
N ALA A 17 10.22 23.64 1.98
CA ALA A 17 11.07 24.42 2.86
C ALA A 17 11.69 25.63 2.16
N LEU A 18 12.17 25.45 0.92
CA LEU A 18 12.68 26.54 0.08
C LEU A 18 11.57 27.54 -0.24
N PHE A 19 10.39 27.07 -0.62
CA PHE A 19 9.24 27.94 -0.84
C PHE A 19 8.93 28.76 0.40
N ALA A 20 8.87 28.14 1.59
CA ALA A 20 8.62 28.84 2.84
C ALA A 20 9.72 29.83 3.22
N LEU A 21 10.98 29.50 2.93
CA LEU A 21 12.13 30.36 3.18
C LEU A 21 12.11 31.61 2.29
N LEU A 22 11.75 31.46 1.02
CA LEU A 22 11.74 32.55 0.04
C LEU A 22 10.47 33.40 0.12
N ASN A 23 9.34 32.83 0.56
CA ASN A 23 8.03 33.50 0.61
C ASN A 23 7.62 33.80 2.06
N ARG A 24 8.48 34.52 2.79
CA ARG A 24 8.23 34.98 4.17
C ARG A 24 7.42 36.26 4.27
N GLU A 25 7.18 36.92 3.15
CA GLU A 25 6.43 38.17 3.11
C GLU A 25 5.00 37.97 3.59
N VAL A 26 4.55 38.90 4.42
CA VAL A 26 3.20 38.91 4.98
C VAL A 26 2.25 39.39 3.90
N MET A 27 1.30 38.54 3.51
CA MET A 27 0.26 38.89 2.55
C MET A 27 -1.09 38.97 3.23
N SER A 28 -1.96 39.84 2.71
CA SER A 28 -3.36 39.89 3.11
C SER A 28 -4.10 38.71 2.47
N VAL A 29 -4.71 37.86 3.30
CA VAL A 29 -5.52 36.74 2.86
C VAL A 29 -6.97 37.00 3.26
N THR A 30 -7.81 37.26 2.26
CA THR A 30 -9.25 37.45 2.44
C THR A 30 -9.98 36.16 2.09
N TRP A 31 -10.81 35.65 3.00
CA TRP A 31 -11.49 34.36 2.86
C TRP A 31 -12.87 34.45 2.16
N ASN A 32 -13.41 35.65 2.00
CA ASN A 32 -14.84 35.83 1.74
C ASN A 32 -15.13 36.56 0.40
N PRO A 33 -16.03 36.03 -0.45
CA PRO A 33 -16.55 36.75 -1.63
C PRO A 33 -17.69 37.75 -1.32
N LEU A 34 -18.26 37.76 -0.11
CA LEU A 34 -19.47 38.53 0.25
C LEU A 34 -19.21 39.75 1.16
N SER A 35 -18.08 39.83 1.86
CA SER A 35 -17.69 40.97 2.70
C SER A 35 -16.20 40.97 3.04
N ASP A 36 -15.56 42.13 2.90
CA ASP A 36 -14.10 42.35 3.01
C ASP A 36 -13.58 42.50 4.45
N ASP A 37 -14.43 42.38 5.46
CA ASP A 37 -14.13 42.89 6.81
C ASP A 37 -13.12 42.06 7.61
N VAL A 38 -12.70 40.88 7.12
CA VAL A 38 -11.74 40.01 7.83
C VAL A 38 -10.62 39.56 6.89
N ALA A 39 -9.62 40.42 6.75
CA ALA A 39 -8.34 40.10 6.14
C ALA A 39 -7.36 39.57 7.20
N LEU A 40 -6.86 38.35 6.99
CA LEU A 40 -5.80 37.79 7.84
C LEU A 40 -4.44 38.12 7.23
N MET A 41 -3.61 38.83 7.98
CA MET A 41 -2.22 39.08 7.62
C MET A 41 -1.37 37.89 8.02
N LEU A 42 -1.04 37.05 7.05
CA LEU A 42 -0.28 35.83 7.24
C LEU A 42 0.79 35.72 6.15
N PRO A 43 1.98 35.20 6.46
CA PRO A 43 2.93 34.85 5.41
C PRO A 43 2.35 33.82 4.44
N ALA A 44 2.64 33.96 3.14
CA ALA A 44 2.12 33.08 2.09
C ALA A 44 2.39 31.59 2.37
N TYR A 45 3.54 31.29 2.97
CA TYR A 45 3.92 29.92 3.33
C TYR A 45 2.95 29.27 4.32
N VAL A 46 2.32 30.03 5.21
CA VAL A 46 1.40 29.49 6.22
C VAL A 46 0.16 28.89 5.55
N VAL A 47 -0.42 29.61 4.60
CA VAL A 47 -1.61 29.18 3.87
C VAL A 47 -1.34 27.87 3.13
N ILE A 48 -0.20 27.80 2.45
CA ILE A 48 0.19 26.62 1.67
C ILE A 48 0.50 25.44 2.58
N LEU A 49 1.27 25.65 3.65
CA LEU A 49 1.59 24.59 4.60
C LEU A 49 0.34 24.01 5.26
N VAL A 50 -0.58 24.88 5.70
CA VAL A 50 -1.84 24.43 6.31
C VAL A 50 -2.67 23.64 5.30
N SER A 51 -2.87 24.18 4.10
CA SER A 51 -3.62 23.50 3.03
C SER A 51 -3.02 22.13 2.70
N MET A 52 -1.70 22.05 2.66
CA MET A 52 -0.99 20.80 2.38
C MET A 52 -1.04 19.82 3.56
N ALA A 53 -0.98 20.30 4.80
CA ALA A 53 -1.16 19.48 6.00
C ALA A 53 -2.58 18.88 6.04
N VAL A 54 -3.61 19.67 5.71
CA VAL A 54 -4.98 19.16 5.56
C VAL A 54 -5.04 18.10 4.48
N GLY A 55 -4.49 18.37 3.28
CA GLY A 55 -4.44 17.40 2.19
C GLY A 55 -3.71 16.10 2.58
N PHE A 56 -2.61 16.19 3.33
CA PHE A 56 -1.87 15.04 3.83
C PHE A 56 -2.67 14.20 4.83
N ILE A 57 -3.36 14.84 5.78
CA ILE A 57 -4.23 14.15 6.74
C ILE A 57 -5.36 13.42 6.00
N PHE A 58 -6.02 14.09 5.05
CA PHE A 58 -7.06 13.47 4.22
C PHE A 58 -6.51 12.32 3.38
N GLY A 59 -5.38 12.49 2.71
CA GLY A 59 -4.73 11.44 1.92
C GLY A 59 -4.35 10.23 2.79
N GLY A 60 -3.78 10.47 3.98
CA GLY A 60 -3.47 9.44 4.95
C GLY A 60 -4.72 8.70 5.43
N PHE A 61 -5.80 9.42 5.71
CA PHE A 61 -7.09 8.85 6.11
C PHE A 61 -7.69 7.96 5.01
N LEU A 62 -7.68 8.41 3.75
CA LEU A 62 -8.14 7.62 2.60
C LEU A 62 -7.32 6.34 2.41
N VAL A 63 -5.99 6.43 2.55
CA VAL A 63 -5.10 5.26 2.51
C VAL A 63 -5.40 4.30 3.65
N TRP A 64 -5.66 4.82 4.86
CA TRP A 64 -5.98 4.00 6.02
C TRP A 64 -7.29 3.23 5.84
N MET A 65 -8.33 3.89 5.31
CA MET A 65 -9.59 3.24 4.93
C MET A 65 -9.37 2.08 3.94
N ASN A 66 -8.53 2.30 2.91
CA ASN A 66 -8.24 1.27 1.91
C ASN A 66 -7.39 0.10 2.47
N MET A 67 -6.53 0.34 3.46
CA MET A 67 -5.70 -0.71 4.06
C MET A 67 -6.46 -1.67 5.00
N GLY A 68 -7.62 -1.29 5.52
CA GLY A 68 -8.41 -2.13 6.44
C GLY A 68 -8.84 -3.48 5.85
N GLY A 69 -9.30 -3.47 4.59
CA GLY A 69 -9.74 -4.67 3.87
C GLY A 69 -8.61 -5.62 3.48
N LEU A 70 -7.44 -5.09 3.15
CA LEU A 70 -6.27 -5.88 2.70
C LEU A 70 -5.81 -6.89 3.74
N ARG A 71 -5.99 -6.62 5.04
CA ARG A 71 -5.63 -7.57 6.10
C ARG A 71 -6.54 -8.79 6.09
N LYS A 72 -7.83 -8.63 5.78
CA LYS A 72 -8.78 -9.75 5.63
C LYS A 72 -8.48 -10.55 4.36
N ILE A 73 -8.19 -9.87 3.26
CA ILE A 73 -7.85 -10.51 1.97
C ILE A 73 -6.58 -11.35 2.09
N LYS A 74 -5.51 -10.82 2.70
CA LYS A 74 -4.27 -11.58 2.92
C LYS A 74 -4.47 -12.82 3.78
N ARG A 75 -5.33 -12.75 4.81
CA ARG A 75 -5.65 -13.92 5.66
C ARG A 75 -6.43 -14.99 4.88
N LYS A 76 -7.38 -14.58 4.04
CA LYS A 76 -8.13 -15.50 3.18
C LYS A 76 -7.22 -16.18 2.17
N GLN A 77 -6.43 -15.39 1.43
CA GLN A 77 -5.46 -15.89 0.47
C GLN A 77 -4.47 -16.90 1.08
N LYS A 78 -3.99 -16.65 2.31
CA LYS A 78 -3.10 -17.60 3.00
C LYS A 78 -3.78 -18.95 3.27
N ARG A 79 -5.06 -18.95 3.65
CA ARG A 79 -5.82 -20.20 3.88
C ARG A 79 -6.07 -20.93 2.58
N ASP A 80 -6.45 -20.20 1.53
CA ASP A 80 -6.71 -20.78 0.21
C ASP A 80 -5.45 -21.44 -0.35
N ILE A 81 -4.28 -20.81 -0.19
CA ILE A 81 -2.98 -21.40 -0.57
C ILE A 81 -2.71 -22.70 0.20
N GLN A 82 -2.92 -22.71 1.53
CA GLN A 82 -2.68 -23.90 2.35
C GLN A 82 -3.62 -25.07 1.97
N LEU A 83 -4.88 -24.76 1.66
CA LEU A 83 -5.84 -25.75 1.17
C LEU A 83 -5.39 -26.34 -0.18
N LEU A 84 -5.03 -25.47 -1.13
CA LEU A 84 -4.54 -25.90 -2.44
C LEU A 84 -3.25 -26.74 -2.32
N GLU A 85 -2.32 -26.36 -1.46
CA GLU A 85 -1.09 -27.15 -1.20
C GLU A 85 -1.42 -28.54 -0.65
N THR A 86 -2.39 -28.63 0.26
CA THR A 86 -2.84 -29.91 0.85
C THR A 86 -3.53 -30.79 -0.18
N GLU A 87 -4.40 -30.22 -1.01
CA GLU A 87 -5.08 -30.95 -2.09
C GLU A 87 -4.10 -31.45 -3.15
N VAL A 88 -3.12 -30.61 -3.55
CA VAL A 88 -2.06 -31.01 -4.48
C VAL A 88 -1.21 -32.14 -3.88
N GLY A 89 -0.88 -32.07 -2.59
CA GLY A 89 -0.18 -33.13 -1.87
C GLY A 89 -0.96 -34.45 -1.90
N ARG A 90 -2.24 -34.40 -1.50
CA ARG A 90 -3.12 -35.58 -1.51
C ARG A 90 -3.27 -36.20 -2.90
N LEU A 91 -3.44 -35.38 -3.94
CA LEU A 91 -3.54 -35.86 -5.32
C LEU A 91 -2.23 -36.47 -5.84
N LYS A 92 -1.07 -35.98 -5.38
CA LYS A 92 0.23 -36.60 -5.70
C LYS A 92 0.37 -37.94 -4.99
N ASP A 93 0.02 -38.01 -3.71
CA ASP A 93 0.10 -39.23 -2.91
C ASP A 93 -0.87 -40.30 -3.45
N ASP A 94 -2.11 -39.93 -3.77
CA ASP A 94 -3.10 -40.82 -4.41
C ASP A 94 -2.58 -41.34 -5.77
N LYS A 95 -1.88 -40.52 -6.56
CA LYS A 95 -1.28 -40.96 -7.83
C LYS A 95 -0.07 -41.87 -7.62
N LEU A 96 0.73 -41.64 -6.58
CA LEU A 96 1.81 -42.55 -6.20
C LEU A 96 1.28 -43.88 -5.66
N SER A 97 0.16 -43.88 -4.92
CA SER A 97 -0.46 -45.11 -4.41
C SER A 97 -1.29 -45.85 -5.47
N ALA A 98 -1.90 -45.13 -6.41
CA ALA A 98 -2.58 -45.71 -7.57
C ALA A 98 -1.59 -46.22 -8.64
N SER A 99 -0.34 -45.73 -8.62
CA SER A 99 0.79 -46.45 -9.22
C SER A 99 1.09 -47.67 -8.33
N MET A 100 0.32 -48.74 -8.52
CA MET A 100 0.66 -50.08 -8.04
C MET A 100 2.17 -50.34 -8.22
N PRO A 101 2.84 -51.08 -7.31
CA PRO A 101 4.22 -51.47 -7.54
C PRO A 101 4.27 -52.12 -8.93
N ALA A 102 5.21 -51.67 -9.78
CA ALA A 102 5.34 -52.14 -11.16
C ALA A 102 5.41 -53.69 -11.27
N THR A 103 5.72 -54.35 -10.14
CA THR A 103 5.67 -55.78 -9.89
C THR A 103 4.27 -56.40 -10.11
N ASP A 104 3.17 -55.72 -9.77
CA ASP A 104 1.80 -56.24 -9.96
C ASP A 104 1.26 -55.98 -11.37
N LEU A 105 1.75 -54.94 -12.05
CA LEU A 105 1.38 -54.61 -13.43
C LEU A 105 2.05 -55.52 -14.47
N PHE A 106 3.20 -56.10 -14.12
CA PHE A 106 3.95 -57.01 -14.99
C PHE A 106 4.38 -58.26 -14.22
N PRO A 107 3.44 -59.19 -13.92
CA PRO A 107 3.73 -60.41 -13.16
C PRO A 107 4.73 -61.35 -13.85
N ALA A 108 5.11 -61.07 -15.11
CA ALA A 108 6.03 -61.87 -15.90
C ALA A 108 7.50 -61.44 -15.83
N LEU A 109 7.84 -60.33 -15.14
CA LEU A 109 9.23 -59.90 -15.01
C LEU A 109 9.87 -60.51 -13.76
N PRO A 110 10.88 -61.39 -13.90
CA PRO A 110 11.59 -61.94 -12.75
C PRO A 110 12.41 -60.84 -12.06
N VAL A 111 12.17 -60.63 -10.77
CA VAL A 111 12.96 -59.73 -9.93
C VAL A 111 14.35 -60.35 -9.76
N LYS A 112 15.39 -59.65 -10.19
CA LYS A 112 16.79 -60.08 -10.13
C LYS A 112 17.65 -59.01 -9.51
#